data_AF-T1HQQ0-F1
#
_entry.id   AF-T1HQQ0-F1
#
_cell.length_a   1.000
_cell.length_b   1.000
_cell.length_c   1.000
_cell.angle_alpha   90.00
_cell.angle_beta   90.00
_cell.angle_gamma   90.00
#
_symmetry.space_group_name_H-M   'P 1'
#
loop_
_entity.id
_entity.type
_entity.pdbx_description
1 polymer ?
#
loop_
_entity_poly.entity_id
_entity_poly.type
_entity_poly.pdbx_seq_one_letter_code
_entity_poly.pdbx_strand_id
1 'polypeptide(L)' 'MDVVKSRMQADNLSNPKYKGVVDCLLKSYQEEGRSIFMKGMWVTVLRAFPTNATTFAVFQLCLETCQDFSRLVFPEV' A
#
# COMPACT_ATOMS: atom_id res chain seq x y z
N MET A 1 7.32 -0.60 8.63
CA MET A 1 8.40 -0.15 9.54
C MET A 1 8.24 1.31 9.96
N ASP A 2 7.55 2.15 9.19
CA ASP A 2 7.48 3.60 9.45
C ASP A 2 6.71 3.96 10.73
N VAL A 3 5.66 3.20 11.07
CA VAL A 3 4.88 3.42 12.30
C VAL A 3 5.72 3.17 13.55
N VAL A 4 6.57 2.14 13.52
CA VAL A 4 7.47 1.81 14.63
C VAL A 4 8.59 2.85 14.74
N LYS A 5 9.16 3.29 13.62
CA LYS A 5 10.15 4.37 13.60
C LYS A 5 9.58 5.69 14.13
N SER A 6 8.39 6.09 13.68
CA SER A 6 7.74 7.32 14.13
C SER A 6 7.38 7.27 15.63
N ARG A 7 6.85 6.14 16.12
CA ARG A 7 6.58 5.96 17.56
C ARG A 7 7.85 5.93 18.41
N MET A 8 8.96 5.41 17.88
CA MET A 8 10.24 5.37 18.58
C MET A 8 10.98 6.72 18.53
N GLN A 9 10.82 7.50 17.47
CA GLN A 9 11.31 8.89 17.38
C GLN A 9 10.49 9.87 18.22
N ALA A 10 9.21 9.57 18.45
CA ALA A 10 8.34 10.33 19.35
C ALA A 10 8.48 9.92 20.83
N ASP A 11 9.30 8.90 21.14
CA ASP A 11 9.50 8.42 22.50
C ASP A 11 10.47 9.32 23.29
N ASN A 12 10.30 9.38 24.61
CA ASN A 12 11.05 10.29 25.47
C ASN A 12 12.42 9.69 25.82
N LEU A 13 13.52 10.38 25.49
CA LEU A 13 14.89 9.87 25.72
C LEU A 13 15.22 9.66 27.21
N SER A 14 14.58 10.43 28.09
CA SER A 14 14.80 10.40 29.55
C SER A 14 13.97 9.32 30.26
N ASN A 15 12.83 8.91 29.67
CA ASN A 15 11.96 7.87 30.24
C ASN A 15 11.31 7.08 29.10
N PRO A 16 12.08 6.19 28.43
CA PRO A 16 11.64 5.52 27.22
C PRO A 16 10.45 4.60 27.51
N LYS A 17 9.32 4.83 26.85
CA LYS A 17 8.13 3.98 26.95
C LYS A 17 8.37 2.61 26.31
N TYR A 18 9.32 2.53 25.37
CA TYR A 18 9.67 1.30 24.66
C TYR A 18 11.17 0.98 24.77
N LYS A 19 11.51 -0.25 25.18
CA LYS A 19 12.92 -0.71 25.27
C LYS A 19 13.56 -1.01 23.91
N GLY A 20 12.80 -0.95 22.82
CA GLY A 20 13.26 -1.16 21.45
C GLY A 20 12.12 -1.38 20.47
N VAL A 21 12.47 -1.59 19.19
CA VAL A 21 11.53 -1.81 18.07
C VAL A 21 10.56 -2.96 18.36
N VAL A 22 11.07 -4.06 18.91
CA VAL A 22 10.29 -5.27 19.20
C VAL A 22 9.37 -5.06 20.40
N ASP A 23 9.82 -4.37 21.46
CA ASP A 23 9.00 -4.04 22.64
C ASP A 23 7.88 -3.05 22.29
N CYS A 24 8.17 -2.08 21.41
CA CYS A 24 7.16 -1.18 20.86
C CYS A 24 6.10 -1.93 20.05
N LEU A 25 6.53 -2.85 19.17
CA LEU A 25 5.60 -3.70 18.42
C LEU A 25 4.73 -4.56 19.34
N LEU A 26 5.32 -5.16 20.38
CA LEU A 26 4.61 -6.07 21.28
C LEU A 26 3.59 -5.33 22.17
N LYS A 27 3.99 -4.18 22.77
CA LYS A 27 3.08 -3.32 23.54
C LYS A 27 1.98 -2.75 22.67
N SER A 28 2.33 -2.27 21.47
CA SER A 28 1.33 -1.72 20.56
C SER A 28 0.34 -2.79 20.10
N TYR A 29 0.80 -4.04 19.93
CA TYR A 29 -0.06 -5.19 19.67
C TYR A 29 -0.92 -5.59 20.88
N GLN A 30 -0.43 -5.41 22.11
CA GLN A 30 -1.23 -5.64 23.33
C GLN A 30 -2.25 -4.53 23.61
N GLU A 31 -1.94 -3.26 23.33
CA GLU A 31 -2.83 -2.11 23.55
C GLU A 31 -3.92 -1.99 22.49
N GLU A 32 -3.62 -2.19 21.20
CA GLU A 32 -4.59 -2.05 20.10
C GLU A 32 -5.00 -3.37 19.42
N GLY A 33 -4.36 -4.49 19.78
CA GLY A 33 -4.67 -5.81 19.23
C GLY A 33 -4.35 -5.97 17.74
N ARG A 34 -5.05 -6.91 17.10
CA ARG A 34 -5.00 -7.17 15.63
C ARG A 34 -5.42 -5.97 14.78
N SER A 35 -6.04 -4.95 15.37
CA SER A 35 -6.53 -3.76 14.67
C SER A 35 -5.39 -2.91 14.08
N ILE A 36 -4.21 -2.88 14.72
CA ILE A 36 -3.03 -2.18 14.19
C ILE A 36 -2.53 -2.79 12.87
N PHE A 37 -2.49 -4.11 12.79
CA PHE A 37 -2.08 -4.80 11.55
C PHE A 37 -3.13 -4.67 10.46
N MET A 38 -4.42 -4.75 10.82
CA MET A 38 -5.50 -4.51 9.87
C MET A 38 -5.46 -3.07 9.35
N LYS A 39 -5.26 -2.04 10.18
CA LYS A 39 -5.12 -0.65 9.69
C LYS A 39 -3.97 -0.50 8.69
N GLY A 40 -2.79 -1.08 8.97
CA GLY A 40 -1.66 -1.04 8.04
C GLY A 40 -1.92 -1.80 6.72
N MET A 41 -2.59 -2.95 6.81
CA MET A 41 -2.96 -3.77 5.66
C MET A 41 -4.05 -3.11 4.82
N TRP A 42 -5.10 -2.58 5.44
CA TRP A 42 -6.17 -1.84 4.76
C TRP A 42 -5.64 -0.61 4.05
N VAL A 43 -4.74 0.17 4.65
CA VAL A 43 -4.12 1.32 3.97
C VAL A 43 -3.28 0.88 2.76
N THR A 44 -2.62 -0.27 2.84
CA THR A 44 -1.84 -0.83 1.72
C THR A 44 -2.74 -1.32 0.59
N VAL A 45 -3.83 -2.01 0.92
CA VAL A 45 -4.82 -2.52 -0.04
C VAL A 45 -5.59 -1.36 -0.69
N LEU A 46 -6.04 -0.38 0.10
CA LEU A 46 -6.75 0.81 -0.38
C LEU A 46 -5.87 1.63 -1.34
N ARG A 47 -4.54 1.64 -1.13
CA ARG A 47 -3.59 2.28 -2.05
C ARG A 47 -3.31 1.42 -3.29
N ALA A 48 -3.18 0.09 -3.13
CA ALA A 48 -2.89 -0.81 -4.24
C ALA A 48 -4.06 -0.94 -5.22
N PHE A 49 -5.29 -0.80 -4.73
CA PHE A 49 -6.50 -0.90 -5.55
C PHE A 49 -6.53 0.12 -6.71
N PRO A 50 -6.37 1.44 -6.50
CA PRO A 50 -6.35 2.41 -7.59
C PRO A 50 -5.15 2.19 -8.51
N THR A 51 -3.97 1.87 -7.97
CA THR A 51 -2.78 1.62 -8.81
C THR A 51 -3.00 0.44 -9.75
N ASN A 52 -3.51 -0.67 -9.24
CA ASN A 52 -3.82 -1.84 -10.05
C ASN A 52 -4.96 -1.55 -11.05
N ALA A 53 -6.00 -0.81 -10.63
CA ALA A 53 -7.09 -0.40 -11.51
C ALA A 53 -6.59 0.50 -12.67
N THR A 54 -5.68 1.43 -12.40
CA THR A 54 -5.06 2.27 -13.44
C THR A 54 -4.27 1.43 -14.43
N THR A 55 -3.48 0.46 -13.96
CA THR A 55 -2.75 -0.46 -14.84
C THR A 55 -3.70 -1.22 -15.76
N PHE A 56 -4.81 -1.74 -15.24
CA PHE A 56 -5.82 -2.43 -16.05
C PHE A 56 -6.48 -1.49 -17.07
N ALA A 57 -6.87 -0.27 -16.65
CA ALA A 57 -7.49 0.71 -17.54
C ALA A 57 -6.55 1.13 -18.69
N VAL A 58 -5.28 1.39 -18.38
CA VAL A 58 -4.28 1.76 -19.40
C VAL A 58 -4.05 0.60 -20.37
N PHE A 59 -3.99 -0.62 -19.87
CA PHE A 59 -3.85 -1.81 -20.71
C PHE A 59 -5.05 -1.98 -21.65
N GLN A 60 -6.28 -1.83 -21.15
CA GLN A 60 -7.49 -1.89 -21.98
C GLN A 60 -7.50 -0.82 -23.07
N LEU A 61 -7.24 0.43 -22.72
CA LEU A 61 -7.18 1.54 -23.68
C LEU A 61 -6.10 1.33 -24.74
N CYS A 62 -4.94 0.81 -24.33
CA CYS A 62 -3.85 0.51 -25.24
C CYS A 62 -4.24 -0.61 -26.23
N LEU A 63 -4.88 -1.68 -25.75
CA LEU A 63 -5.38 -2.75 -26.61
C LEU A 63 -6.45 -2.26 -27.57
N GLU A 64 -7.44 -1.50 -27.11
CA GLU A 64 -8.49 -0.92 -27.95
C GLU A 64 -7.89 -0.03 -29.04
N THR A 65 -6.97 0.87 -28.67
CA THR A 65 -6.28 1.75 -29.63
C THR A 65 -5.47 0.96 -30.64
N CYS A 66 -4.78 -0.09 -30.21
CA CYS A 66 -3.96 -0.93 -31.10
C CYS A 66 -4.84 -1.76 -32.05
N GLN A 67 -5.99 -2.24 -31.57
CA GLN A 67 -6.95 -3.01 -32.37
C GLN A 67 -7.69 -2.13 -33.38
N ASP A 68 -8.03 -0.89 -33.01
CA ASP A 68 -8.59 0.10 -33.92
C ASP A 68 -7.58 0.55 -34.98
N PHE A 69 -6.33 0.77 -34.58
CA PHE A 69 -5.25 1.04 -35.53
C PHE A 69 -5.02 -0.15 -36.48
N SER A 70 -5.04 -1.38 -35.96
CA SER A 70 -4.93 -2.59 -36.79
C SER A 70 -6.07 -2.71 -37.81
N ARG A 71 -7.31 -2.31 -37.45
CA ARG A 71 -8.45 -2.28 -38.38
C ARG A 71 -8.35 -1.18 -39.43
N LEU A 72 -7.78 -0.03 -39.07
CA LEU A 72 -7.54 1.08 -40.00
C LEU A 72 -6.40 0.80 -40.98
N VAL A 73 -5.37 0.08 -40.54
CA VAL A 73 -4.19 -0.26 -41.37
C VAL A 73 -4.46 -1.48 -42.28
N PHE A 74 -5.32 -2.41 -41.87
CA PHE A 74 -5.73 -3.55 -42.70
C PHE A 74 -7.27 -3.59 -42.84
N PRO A 75 -7.86 -2.76 -43.72
CA PRO A 75 -9.30 -2.71 -43.90
C PRO A 75 -9.89 -3.89 -44.70
N GLU A 76 -9.09 -4.74 -45.35
CA GLU A 76 -9.60 -5.90 -46.09
C GLU A 76 -8.53 -6.98 -46.28
N VAL A 77 -8.75 -8.14 -45.65
CA VAL A 77 -8.64 -9.47 -46.29
C VAL A 77 -9.99 -10.15 -46.15
#